data_AF-A0A2U3L2J9-F1
#
_entry.id   AF-A0A2U3L2J9-F1
#
_cell.length_a   1.000
_cell.length_b   1.000
_cell.length_c   1.000
_cell.angle_alpha   90.00
_cell.angle_beta   90.00
_cell.angle_gamma   90.00
#
_symmetry.space_group_name_H-M   'P 1'
#
loop_
_entity.id
_entity.type
_entity.pdbx_description
1 polymer ?
#
loop_
_entity_poly.entity_id
_entity_poly.type
_entity_poly.pdbx_seq_one_letter_code
_entity_poly.pdbx_strand_id
1 'polypeptide(L)'
;MDKETAIRSCDNCHGLQRGDFMTFKELLETVIFDDIWKELNKEYFLNDGAFEPYLGVFNQLKKLTQEPCHDRFRLAVVRVEDGFEPGNFIYDVFGIKPDDKERYALEVLPWKKWLSFEVIDKCVEVHSAAVVVAHSLYELTFFGYNAIEVEERIKKEIEILNERHKEFENGTAKYVPWEEVCKELGYADNRTEKEKELEYSQLERINAENKMVYEEMLSDNLLLQQELSYRTGGRVLPFVQKEQ
;
A
#
# COMPACT_ATOMS: atom_id res chain seq x y z
N MET A 1 34.86 -26.41 -39.69
CA MET A 1 34.13 -26.74 -40.92
C MET A 1 33.28 -27.94 -40.60
N ASP A 2 31.96 -27.94 -40.44
CA ASP A 2 30.86 -26.95 -40.47
C ASP A 2 29.84 -27.53 -39.45
N LYS A 3 29.31 -26.84 -38.42
CA LYS A 3 28.23 -25.85 -38.37
C LYS A 3 27.02 -26.13 -39.29
N GLU A 4 26.13 -27.02 -38.84
CA GLU A 4 24.73 -27.05 -39.25
C GLU A 4 23.78 -27.23 -38.03
N THR A 5 23.16 -26.12 -37.67
CA THR A 5 21.71 -25.93 -37.45
C THR A 5 20.95 -26.85 -36.49
N ALA A 6 20.73 -26.37 -35.27
CA ALA A 6 19.49 -26.60 -34.50
C ALA A 6 19.33 -25.56 -33.38
N ILE A 7 19.04 -24.29 -33.73
CA ILE A 7 18.45 -23.35 -32.76
C ILE A 7 16.94 -23.51 -32.88
N ARG A 8 16.36 -24.32 -31.99
CA ARG A 8 14.92 -24.32 -31.73
C ARG A 8 14.59 -23.03 -30.99
N SER A 9 13.76 -22.21 -31.62
CA SER A 9 12.96 -21.17 -30.96
C SER A 9 12.26 -21.79 -29.74
N CYS A 10 12.49 -21.18 -28.58
CA CYS A 10 11.62 -21.30 -27.42
C CYS A 10 10.78 -20.02 -27.34
N ASP A 11 10.05 -19.72 -28.41
CA ASP A 11 8.84 -18.92 -28.32
C ASP A 11 7.77 -19.83 -27.72
N ASN A 12 7.66 -19.87 -26.38
CA ASN A 12 6.48 -20.35 -25.67
C ASN A 12 6.59 -20.05 -24.16
N CYS A 13 6.65 -18.77 -23.81
CA CYS A 13 6.07 -18.32 -22.54
C CYS A 13 4.60 -18.00 -22.83
N HIS A 14 3.77 -19.05 -22.82
CA HIS A 14 2.32 -18.91 -22.90
C HIS A 14 1.84 -17.97 -21.79
N GLY A 15 1.13 -16.92 -22.21
CA GLY A 15 0.48 -15.97 -21.32
C GLY A 15 -0.41 -16.68 -20.30
N LEU A 16 -0.14 -16.42 -19.03
CA LEU A 16 -1.15 -16.48 -18.00
C LEU A 16 -2.25 -15.50 -18.42
N GLN A 17 -3.43 -16.02 -18.72
CA GLN A 17 -4.60 -15.22 -19.03
C GLN A 17 -4.83 -14.25 -17.85
N ARG A 18 -4.79 -12.95 -18.15
CA ARG A 18 -5.12 -11.86 -17.22
C ARG A 18 -6.53 -12.15 -16.68
N GLY A 19 -6.65 -12.52 -15.41
CA GLY A 19 -7.95 -12.46 -14.73
C GLY A 19 -8.44 -11.01 -14.78
N ASP A 20 -9.76 -10.79 -14.82
CA ASP A 20 -10.41 -9.47 -14.95
C ASP A 20 -10.22 -8.57 -13.70
N PHE A 21 -8.98 -8.42 -13.21
CA PHE A 21 -8.67 -7.47 -12.14
C PHE A 21 -8.45 -6.09 -12.75
N MET A 22 -9.14 -5.10 -12.19
CA MET A 22 -8.96 -3.71 -12.57
C MET A 22 -7.63 -3.18 -12.01
N THR A 23 -6.78 -2.65 -12.87
CA THR A 23 -5.57 -1.95 -12.44
C THR A 23 -5.89 -0.54 -11.97
N PHE A 24 -5.01 0.06 -11.16
CA PHE A 24 -5.17 1.45 -10.75
C PHE A 24 -5.21 2.41 -11.95
N LYS A 25 -4.47 2.10 -13.02
CA LYS A 25 -4.56 2.86 -14.28
C LYS A 25 -5.95 2.80 -14.91
N GLU A 26 -6.56 1.62 -14.95
CA GLU A 26 -7.92 1.46 -15.47
C GLU A 26 -8.95 2.17 -14.57
N LEU A 27 -8.78 2.11 -13.25
CA LEU A 27 -9.63 2.83 -12.29
C LEU A 27 -9.59 4.36 -12.51
N LEU A 28 -8.41 4.94 -12.75
CA LEU A 28 -8.24 6.37 -13.05
C LEU A 28 -9.01 6.84 -14.30
N GLU A 29 -9.30 5.94 -15.25
CA GLU A 29 -10.08 6.26 -16.44
C GLU A 29 -11.61 6.26 -16.18
N THR A 30 -12.05 5.72 -15.04
CA THR A 30 -13.48 5.65 -14.67
C THR A 30 -13.98 6.86 -13.90
N VAL A 31 -13.07 7.74 -13.45
CA VAL A 31 -13.37 8.85 -12.53
C VAL A 31 -13.02 10.21 -13.14
N ILE A 32 -13.69 11.24 -12.64
CA ILE A 32 -13.39 12.64 -12.96
C ILE A 32 -12.76 13.34 -11.75
N PHE A 33 -11.90 14.31 -11.99
CA PHE A 33 -11.14 14.98 -10.93
C PHE A 33 -12.03 15.71 -9.92
N ASP A 34 -13.15 16.28 -10.36
CA ASP A 34 -14.05 17.01 -9.45
C ASP A 34 -14.62 16.12 -8.33
N ASP A 35 -14.89 14.84 -8.62
CA ASP A 35 -15.39 13.91 -7.61
C ASP A 35 -14.27 13.46 -6.67
N ILE A 36 -13.06 13.25 -7.21
CA ILE A 36 -11.85 12.98 -6.41
C ILE A 36 -11.56 14.15 -5.47
N TRP A 37 -11.65 15.38 -5.96
CA TRP A 37 -11.35 16.58 -5.19
C TRP A 37 -12.35 16.79 -4.04
N LYS A 38 -13.64 16.49 -4.25
CA LYS A 38 -14.64 16.54 -3.18
C LYS A 38 -14.26 15.64 -2.01
N GLU A 39 -13.80 14.42 -2.29
CA GLU A 39 -13.36 13.49 -1.24
C GLU A 39 -12.06 13.94 -0.56
N LEU A 40 -11.05 14.37 -1.33
CA LEU A 40 -9.81 14.90 -0.77
C LEU A 40 -10.05 16.09 0.17
N ASN A 41 -10.86 17.05 -0.26
CA ASN A 41 -11.13 18.27 0.50
C ASN A 41 -12.00 18.01 1.74
N LYS A 42 -12.82 16.96 1.70
CA LYS A 42 -13.64 16.51 2.82
C LYS A 42 -12.78 15.86 3.92
N GLU A 43 -11.80 15.06 3.55
CA GLU A 43 -11.06 14.20 4.49
C GLU A 43 -9.76 14.83 5.02
N TYR A 44 -9.05 15.64 4.21
CA TYR A 44 -7.67 16.06 4.54
C TYR A 44 -7.48 17.56 4.82
N PHE A 45 -8.56 18.35 4.90
CA PHE A 45 -8.52 19.80 5.19
C PHE A 45 -7.37 20.53 4.49
N LEU A 46 -7.23 20.31 3.18
CA LEU A 46 -6.08 20.77 2.41
C LEU A 46 -6.02 22.31 2.36
N ASN A 47 -4.80 22.86 2.36
CA ASN A 47 -4.58 24.30 2.28
C ASN A 47 -5.13 24.93 0.99
N ASP A 48 -5.45 26.22 1.07
CA ASP A 48 -5.77 27.05 -0.10
C ASP A 48 -4.67 26.92 -1.16
N GLY A 49 -5.03 26.47 -2.36
CA GLY A 49 -4.11 26.23 -3.47
C GLY A 49 -3.70 24.78 -3.70
N ALA A 50 -4.15 23.82 -2.89
CA ALA A 50 -3.88 22.39 -3.12
C ALA A 50 -4.59 21.80 -4.35
N PHE A 51 -5.67 22.42 -4.85
CA PHE A 51 -6.42 21.94 -6.01
C PHE A 51 -5.53 21.72 -7.24
N GLU A 52 -4.76 22.73 -7.64
CA GLU A 52 -3.95 22.70 -8.86
C GLU A 52 -2.82 21.66 -8.81
N PRO A 53 -2.04 21.53 -7.71
CA PRO A 53 -1.09 20.43 -7.55
C PRO A 53 -1.72 19.04 -7.72
N TYR A 54 -2.86 18.76 -7.07
CA TYR A 54 -3.52 17.47 -7.17
C TYR A 54 -4.11 17.21 -8.57
N LEU A 55 -4.68 18.24 -9.21
CA LEU A 55 -5.11 18.15 -10.61
C LEU A 55 -3.93 17.86 -11.53
N GLY A 56 -2.78 18.48 -11.26
CA GLY A 56 -1.52 18.22 -11.93
C GLY A 56 -1.06 16.76 -11.78
N VAL A 57 -1.16 16.19 -10.59
CA VAL A 57 -0.82 14.78 -10.32
C VAL A 57 -1.75 13.85 -11.09
N PHE A 58 -3.07 14.05 -10.98
CA PHE A 58 -4.06 13.25 -11.70
C PHE A 58 -3.80 13.25 -13.20
N ASN A 59 -3.53 14.43 -13.78
CA ASN A 59 -3.22 14.57 -15.21
C ASN A 59 -1.88 13.93 -15.61
N GLN A 60 -0.87 13.94 -14.73
CA GLN A 60 0.38 13.23 -14.96
C GLN A 60 0.16 11.71 -14.98
N LEU A 61 -0.55 11.16 -13.99
CA LEU A 61 -0.84 9.73 -13.89
C LEU A 61 -1.53 9.18 -15.15
N LYS A 62 -2.53 9.90 -15.67
CA LYS A 62 -3.22 9.51 -16.92
C LYS A 62 -2.31 9.45 -18.15
N LYS A 63 -1.23 10.24 -18.16
CA LYS A 63 -0.26 10.30 -19.27
C LYS A 63 0.92 9.35 -19.10
N LEU A 64 1.19 8.89 -17.89
CA LEU A 64 2.31 8.01 -17.61
C LEU A 64 2.11 6.63 -18.25
N THR A 65 3.21 6.13 -18.82
CA THR A 65 3.29 4.73 -19.23
C THR A 65 3.45 3.88 -17.98
N GLN A 66 2.55 2.90 -17.82
CA GLN A 66 2.58 1.94 -16.74
C GLN A 66 3.86 1.10 -16.83
N GLU A 67 4.53 0.91 -15.70
CA GLU A 67 5.64 -0.03 -15.56
C GLU A 67 5.15 -1.27 -14.80
N PRO A 68 5.40 -2.49 -15.29
CA PRO A 68 5.00 -3.70 -14.57
C PRO A 68 5.59 -3.76 -13.17
N CYS A 69 4.75 -3.98 -12.17
CA CYS A 69 5.20 -4.35 -10.83
C CYS A 69 5.34 -5.87 -10.73
N HIS A 70 6.57 -6.36 -10.71
CA HIS A 70 6.87 -7.80 -10.60
C HIS A 70 6.50 -8.41 -9.24
N ASP A 71 6.29 -7.58 -8.22
CA ASP A 71 5.95 -8.01 -6.87
C ASP A 71 4.47 -8.38 -6.69
N ARG A 72 3.64 -8.26 -7.74
CA ARG A 72 2.20 -8.57 -7.74
C ARG A 72 1.44 -7.87 -6.61
N PHE A 73 1.80 -6.61 -6.33
CA PHE A 73 1.08 -5.80 -5.36
C PHE A 73 -0.37 -5.58 -5.79
N ARG A 74 -1.27 -5.75 -4.82
CA ARG A 74 -2.67 -5.34 -4.91
C ARG A 74 -2.88 -4.14 -4.01
N LEU A 75 -3.57 -3.13 -4.52
CA LEU A 75 -3.87 -1.88 -3.83
C LEU A 75 -5.18 -2.01 -3.05
N ALA A 76 -5.10 -1.80 -1.73
CA ALA A 76 -6.25 -1.72 -0.85
C ALA A 76 -6.37 -0.31 -0.28
N VAL A 77 -7.62 0.15 -0.12
CA VAL A 77 -7.99 1.38 0.57
C VAL A 77 -9.08 1.02 1.56
N VAL A 78 -8.78 1.15 2.85
CA VAL A 78 -9.65 0.65 3.92
C VAL A 78 -9.88 1.74 4.96
N ARG A 79 -11.15 2.02 5.25
CA ARG A 79 -11.52 2.95 6.31
C ARG A 79 -11.45 2.29 7.68
N VAL A 80 -10.65 2.82 8.58
CA VAL A 80 -10.38 2.26 9.92
C VAL A 80 -10.43 3.32 11.00
N GLU A 81 -10.65 2.92 12.26
CA GLU A 81 -10.58 3.84 13.39
C GLU A 81 -9.12 4.25 13.63
N ASP A 82 -8.87 5.53 13.88
CA ASP A 82 -7.52 6.06 14.14
C ASP A 82 -7.03 5.62 15.53
N GLY A 83 -5.88 4.93 15.56
CA GLY A 83 -5.26 4.48 16.80
C GLY A 83 -4.74 5.60 17.70
N PHE A 84 -4.52 6.80 17.15
CA PHE A 84 -4.06 7.98 17.89
C PHE A 84 -5.19 8.90 18.30
N GLU A 85 -6.33 8.84 17.61
CA GLU A 85 -7.51 9.66 17.87
C GLU A 85 -8.78 8.80 17.94
N PRO A 86 -9.04 8.12 19.08
CA PRO A 86 -10.19 7.23 19.22
C PRO A 86 -11.52 7.91 18.85
N GLY A 87 -12.34 7.21 18.07
CA GLY A 87 -13.60 7.70 17.50
C GLY A 87 -13.47 8.47 16.18
N ASN A 88 -12.25 8.87 15.79
CA ASN A 88 -11.98 9.38 14.44
C ASN A 88 -11.63 8.22 13.51
N PHE A 89 -11.85 8.41 12.21
CA PHE A 89 -11.60 7.38 11.21
C PHE A 89 -10.75 7.95 10.07
N ILE A 90 -9.81 7.15 9.61
CA ILE A 90 -8.90 7.45 8.52
C ILE A 90 -9.03 6.40 7.42
N TYR A 91 -8.47 6.69 6.25
CA TYR A 91 -8.29 5.71 5.19
C TYR A 91 -6.84 5.25 5.16
N ASP A 92 -6.65 3.97 5.44
CA ASP A 92 -5.37 3.28 5.30
C ASP A 92 -5.23 2.77 3.87
N VAL A 93 -4.14 3.13 3.21
CA VAL A 93 -3.85 2.80 1.81
C VAL A 93 -2.56 2.01 1.77
N PHE A 94 -2.64 0.76 1.32
CA PHE A 94 -1.51 -0.15 1.40
C PHE A 94 -1.50 -1.17 0.27
N GLY A 95 -0.30 -1.71 0.02
CA GLY A 95 -0.07 -2.84 -0.83
C GLY A 95 -0.17 -4.14 -0.04
N ILE A 96 -0.78 -5.16 -0.65
CA ILE A 96 -0.67 -6.54 -0.20
C ILE A 96 -0.14 -7.42 -1.32
N LYS A 97 0.48 -8.54 -0.94
CA LYS A 97 0.90 -9.59 -1.88
C LYS A 97 0.09 -10.86 -1.61
N PRO A 98 -0.19 -11.68 -2.63
CA PRO A 98 -0.99 -12.90 -2.44
C PRO A 98 -0.44 -13.85 -1.37
N ASP A 99 0.88 -13.97 -1.27
CA ASP A 99 1.55 -14.96 -0.43
C ASP A 99 2.11 -14.34 0.87
N ASP A 100 1.66 -13.13 1.22
CA ASP A 100 2.17 -12.35 2.33
C ASP A 100 1.04 -11.79 3.20
N LYS A 101 1.22 -11.84 4.52
CA LYS A 101 0.28 -11.28 5.49
C LYS A 101 0.62 -9.84 5.86
N GLU A 102 1.75 -9.34 5.38
CA GLU A 102 2.19 -7.98 5.63
C GLU A 102 1.45 -6.96 4.74
N ARG A 103 1.30 -5.76 5.29
CA ARG A 103 0.78 -4.58 4.60
C ARG A 103 1.94 -3.64 4.33
N TYR A 104 2.04 -3.17 3.11
CA TYR A 104 3.18 -2.39 2.63
C TYR A 104 2.76 -0.96 2.35
N ALA A 105 3.49 -0.01 2.94
CA ALA A 105 3.44 1.39 2.54
C ALA A 105 3.94 1.52 1.08
N LEU A 106 3.25 2.33 0.28
CA LEU A 106 3.42 2.36 -1.19
C LEU A 106 4.08 3.65 -1.69
N GLU A 107 4.15 4.69 -0.85
CA GLU A 107 4.64 6.03 -1.16
C GLU A 107 6.12 6.05 -1.59
N VAL A 108 6.90 5.03 -1.22
CA VAL A 108 8.29 4.82 -1.66
C VAL A 108 8.42 4.11 -3.02
N LEU A 109 7.31 3.92 -3.75
CA LEU A 109 7.31 3.35 -5.10
C LEU A 109 7.07 4.43 -6.16
N PRO A 110 7.79 4.39 -7.30
CA PRO A 110 7.52 5.30 -8.41
C PRO A 110 6.07 5.22 -8.89
N TRP A 111 5.46 6.35 -9.23
CA TRP A 111 4.06 6.43 -9.66
C TRP A 111 3.72 5.51 -10.85
N LYS A 112 4.67 5.31 -11.77
CA LYS A 112 4.53 4.38 -12.90
C LYS A 112 4.29 2.92 -12.46
N LYS A 113 4.77 2.52 -11.29
CA LYS A 113 4.51 1.18 -10.70
C LYS A 113 3.13 1.11 -10.07
N TRP A 114 2.67 2.18 -9.41
CA TRP A 114 1.33 2.26 -8.85
C TRP A 114 0.24 1.99 -9.90
N LEU A 115 0.43 2.52 -11.11
CA LEU A 115 -0.46 2.29 -12.23
C LEU A 115 -0.69 0.80 -12.55
N SER A 116 0.23 -0.09 -12.14
CA SER A 116 0.16 -1.54 -12.36
C SER A 116 -0.45 -2.34 -11.23
N PHE A 117 -0.76 -1.73 -10.08
CA PHE A 117 -1.39 -2.45 -8.99
C PHE A 117 -2.81 -2.86 -9.36
N GLU A 118 -3.13 -4.11 -9.07
CA GLU A 118 -4.51 -4.59 -9.12
C GLU A 118 -5.26 -4.00 -7.93
N VAL A 119 -6.38 -3.33 -8.18
CA VAL A 119 -7.21 -2.77 -7.11
C VAL A 119 -8.05 -3.89 -6.51
N ILE A 120 -8.19 -3.90 -5.18
CA ILE A 120 -9.15 -4.79 -4.52
C ILE A 120 -10.57 -4.32 -4.86
N ASP A 121 -11.33 -5.12 -5.63
CA ASP A 121 -12.69 -4.79 -6.07
C ASP A 121 -13.60 -4.39 -4.90
N LYS A 122 -13.47 -5.10 -3.76
CA LYS A 122 -14.22 -4.79 -2.54
C LYS A 122 -14.02 -3.36 -2.05
N CYS A 123 -12.82 -2.80 -2.20
CA CYS A 123 -12.55 -1.41 -1.84
C CYS A 123 -13.36 -0.46 -2.74
N VAL A 124 -13.48 -0.75 -4.03
CA VAL A 124 -14.28 0.04 -4.98
C VAL A 124 -15.78 -0.13 -4.69
N GLU A 125 -16.24 -1.34 -4.36
CA GLU A 125 -17.64 -1.61 -4.01
C GLU A 125 -18.09 -0.86 -2.75
N VAL A 126 -17.25 -0.88 -1.71
CA VAL A 126 -17.59 -0.29 -0.40
C VAL A 126 -17.40 1.22 -0.40
N HIS A 127 -16.36 1.73 -1.06
CA HIS A 127 -15.99 3.14 -0.98
C HIS A 127 -16.30 3.95 -2.23
N SER A 128 -16.57 3.33 -3.37
CA SER A 128 -16.58 3.93 -4.73
C SER A 128 -15.19 4.18 -5.31
N ALA A 129 -15.12 4.23 -6.65
CA ALA A 129 -13.89 4.49 -7.38
C ALA A 129 -13.26 5.86 -7.04
N ALA A 130 -14.09 6.90 -6.86
CA ALA A 130 -13.61 8.25 -6.57
C ALA A 130 -12.88 8.33 -5.21
N VAL A 131 -13.42 7.65 -4.19
CA VAL A 131 -12.80 7.57 -2.85
C VAL A 131 -11.49 6.79 -2.90
N VAL A 132 -11.48 5.62 -3.56
CA VAL A 132 -10.25 4.82 -3.72
C VAL A 132 -9.15 5.64 -4.40
N VAL A 133 -9.48 6.36 -5.48
CA VAL A 133 -8.52 7.23 -6.17
C VAL A 133 -8.10 8.42 -5.31
N ALA A 134 -9.02 9.07 -4.59
CA ALA A 134 -8.70 10.20 -3.72
C ALA A 134 -7.65 9.85 -2.67
N HIS A 135 -7.86 8.79 -1.89
CA HIS A 135 -6.91 8.39 -0.85
C HIS A 135 -5.59 7.90 -1.46
N SER A 136 -5.63 7.22 -2.61
CA SER A 136 -4.42 6.85 -3.34
C SER A 136 -3.63 8.07 -3.81
N LEU A 137 -4.29 9.14 -4.26
CA LEU A 137 -3.62 10.38 -4.64
C LEU A 137 -2.96 11.06 -3.44
N TYR A 138 -3.64 11.09 -2.29
CA TYR A 138 -3.07 11.64 -1.06
C TYR A 138 -1.72 10.98 -0.74
N GLU A 139 -1.67 9.65 -0.68
CA GLU A 139 -0.44 8.90 -0.44
C GLU A 139 0.62 9.10 -1.53
N LEU A 140 0.22 9.06 -2.80
CA LEU A 140 1.13 9.28 -3.95
C LEU A 140 1.85 10.62 -3.86
N THR A 141 1.21 11.63 -3.25
CA THR A 141 1.75 12.98 -3.12
C THR A 141 2.63 13.21 -1.89
N PHE A 142 2.86 12.19 -1.06
CA PHE A 142 3.68 12.30 0.16
C PHE A 142 5.05 12.93 -0.10
N PHE A 143 5.72 12.54 -1.20
CA PHE A 143 7.03 13.07 -1.56
C PHE A 143 7.01 14.31 -2.47
N GLY A 144 5.85 14.71 -2.99
CA GLY A 144 5.68 15.86 -3.88
C GLY A 144 4.64 15.65 -4.99
N TYR A 145 4.55 16.61 -5.92
CA TYR A 145 3.50 16.69 -6.93
C TYR A 145 3.98 16.50 -8.39
N ASN A 146 5.25 16.13 -8.57
CA ASN A 146 5.83 15.89 -9.89
C ASN A 146 6.46 14.49 -9.95
N ALA A 147 6.05 13.68 -10.92
CA ALA A 147 6.47 12.28 -11.01
C ALA A 147 7.99 12.08 -11.08
N ILE A 148 8.70 12.96 -11.80
CA ILE A 148 10.15 12.87 -11.99
C ILE A 148 10.87 13.23 -10.68
N GLU A 149 10.48 14.35 -10.07
CA GLU A 149 11.06 14.82 -8.82
C GLU A 149 10.78 13.85 -7.66
N VAL A 150 9.56 13.28 -7.62
CA VAL A 150 9.20 12.24 -6.65
C VAL A 150 10.05 10.99 -6.85
N GLU A 151 10.24 10.51 -8.07
CA GLU A 151 11.10 9.33 -8.32
C GLU A 151 12.56 9.60 -7.92
N GLU A 152 13.08 10.81 -8.17
CA GLU A 152 14.41 11.21 -7.70
C GLU A 152 14.51 11.27 -6.17
N ARG A 153 13.47 11.79 -5.50
CA ARG A 153 13.42 11.84 -4.04
C ARG A 153 13.38 10.43 -3.45
N ILE A 154 12.52 9.56 -3.97
CA ILE A 154 12.43 8.15 -3.56
C ILE A 154 13.80 7.47 -3.64
N LYS A 155 14.56 7.66 -4.72
CA LYS A 155 15.91 7.08 -4.86
C LYS A 155 16.84 7.53 -3.74
N LYS A 156 16.84 8.83 -3.41
CA LYS A 156 17.65 9.38 -2.32
C LYS A 156 17.24 8.81 -0.95
N GLU A 157 15.94 8.71 -0.68
CA GLU A 157 15.47 8.13 0.59
C GLU A 157 15.86 6.65 0.70
N ILE A 158 15.73 5.86 -0.38
CA ILE A 158 16.17 4.46 -0.42
C ILE A 158 17.68 4.34 -0.18
N GLU A 159 18.49 5.23 -0.74
CA GLU A 159 19.94 5.27 -0.49
C GLU A 159 20.24 5.50 1.00
N ILE A 160 19.59 6.48 1.62
CA ILE A 160 19.72 6.76 3.06
C ILE A 160 19.31 5.53 3.89
N LEU A 161 18.17 4.92 3.58
CA LEU A 161 17.68 3.73 4.30
C LEU A 161 18.65 2.56 4.18
N ASN A 162 19.22 2.32 2.99
CA ASN A 162 20.22 1.28 2.78
C ASN A 162 21.52 1.54 3.55
N GLU A 163 21.95 2.80 3.65
CA GLU A 163 23.09 3.18 4.48
C GLU A 163 22.82 2.91 5.96
N ARG A 164 21.65 3.33 6.47
CA ARG A 164 21.24 3.06 7.85
C ARG A 164 21.17 1.56 8.13
N HIS A 165 20.60 0.77 7.22
CA HIS A 165 20.55 -0.68 7.35
C HIS A 165 21.95 -1.29 7.51
N LYS A 166 22.92 -0.86 6.70
CA LYS A 166 24.32 -1.30 6.81
C LYS A 166 24.95 -0.90 8.14
N GLU A 167 24.62 0.29 8.67
CA GLU A 167 25.12 0.71 9.99
C GLU A 167 24.61 -0.22 11.10
N PHE A 168 23.35 -0.67 11.02
CA PHE A 168 22.79 -1.66 11.94
C PHE A 168 23.49 -3.02 11.81
N GLU A 169 23.58 -3.56 10.59
CA GLU A 169 24.20 -4.87 10.34
C GLU A 169 25.67 -4.91 10.77
N ASN A 170 26.40 -3.82 10.57
CA ASN A 170 27.82 -3.72 10.92
C ASN A 170 28.07 -3.30 12.38
N GLY A 171 27.02 -3.04 13.16
CA GLY A 171 27.14 -2.58 14.55
C GLY A 171 27.76 -1.18 14.69
N THR A 172 27.74 -0.37 13.64
CA THR A 172 28.27 1.01 13.64
C THR A 172 27.18 2.06 13.84
N ALA A 173 25.92 1.64 13.90
CA ALA A 173 24.79 2.52 14.19
C ALA A 173 25.00 3.26 15.51
N LYS A 174 24.78 4.58 15.48
CA LYS A 174 24.82 5.43 16.66
C LYS A 174 23.41 5.58 17.21
N TYR A 175 23.26 5.33 18.51
CA TYR A 175 22.00 5.43 19.21
C TYR A 175 22.05 6.62 20.16
N VAL A 176 20.91 7.30 20.30
CA VAL A 176 20.68 8.31 21.33
C VAL A 176 19.64 7.71 22.28
N PRO A 177 19.87 7.73 23.61
CA PRO A 177 18.86 7.30 24.58
C PRO A 177 17.55 8.08 24.39
N TRP A 178 16.43 7.40 24.56
CA TRP A 178 15.10 8.02 24.40
C TRP A 178 14.94 9.26 25.29
N GLU A 179 15.45 9.21 26.52
CA GLU A 179 15.39 10.32 27.47
C GLU A 179 16.15 11.57 26.98
N GLU A 180 17.25 11.38 26.24
CA GLU A 180 18.01 12.47 25.65
C GLU A 180 17.25 13.10 24.48
N VAL A 181 16.64 12.27 23.61
CA VAL A 181 15.76 12.75 22.54
C VAL A 181 14.59 13.56 23.11
N CYS A 182 13.90 13.06 24.15
CA CYS A 182 12.82 13.80 24.79
C CYS A 182 13.28 15.16 25.31
N LYS A 183 14.44 15.21 25.97
CA LYS A 183 15.00 16.44 26.49
C LYS A 183 15.32 17.45 25.40
N GLU A 184 15.92 17.01 24.29
CA GLU A 184 16.25 17.89 23.16
C GLU A 184 14.99 18.46 22.49
N LEU A 185 13.95 17.65 22.35
CA LEU A 185 12.67 18.06 21.77
C LEU A 185 11.78 18.86 22.75
N GLY A 186 12.21 19.01 24.01
CA GLY A 186 11.38 19.61 25.06
C GLY A 186 10.12 18.80 25.37
N TYR A 187 10.11 17.51 25.03
CA TYR A 187 9.01 16.61 25.30
C TYR A 187 9.06 16.13 26.75
N ALA A 188 7.95 16.30 27.46
CA ALA A 188 7.73 15.75 28.79
C ALA A 188 6.41 14.98 28.80
N ASP A 189 6.47 13.69 29.09
CA ASP A 189 5.27 12.87 29.26
C ASP A 189 4.65 13.16 30.64
N ASN A 190 3.57 13.93 30.63
CA ASN A 190 2.84 14.32 31.84
C ASN A 190 1.64 13.41 32.14
N ARG A 191 1.46 12.32 31.36
CA ARG A 191 0.37 11.37 31.59
C ARG A 191 0.63 10.59 32.88
N THR A 192 -0.43 10.38 33.65
CA THR A 192 -0.48 9.44 34.77
C THR A 192 -0.43 7.99 34.27
N GLU A 193 -0.01 7.05 35.12
CA GLU A 193 -0.03 5.63 34.77
C GLU A 193 -1.44 5.14 34.37
N LYS A 194 -2.47 5.67 35.00
CA LYS A 194 -3.87 5.37 34.65
C LYS A 194 -4.24 5.88 33.24
N GLU A 195 -3.75 7.04 32.84
CA GLU A 195 -3.96 7.57 31.48
C GLU A 195 -3.23 6.71 30.45
N LYS A 196 -2.00 6.28 30.74
CA LYS A 196 -1.24 5.37 29.87
C LYS A 196 -1.92 4.01 29.72
N GLU A 197 -2.41 3.43 30.82
CA GLU A 197 -3.16 2.17 30.81
C GLU A 197 -4.45 2.30 30.00
N LEU A 198 -5.16 3.43 30.13
CA LEU A 198 -6.37 3.71 29.36
C LEU A 198 -6.07 3.84 27.87
N GLU A 199 -5.06 4.63 27.49
CA GLU A 199 -4.62 4.78 26.09
C GLU A 199 -4.19 3.44 25.49
N TYR A 200 -3.43 2.63 26.23
CA TYR A 200 -3.02 1.30 25.79
C TYR A 200 -4.22 0.38 25.55
N SER A 201 -5.17 0.34 26.49
CA SER A 201 -6.38 -0.48 26.35
C SER A 201 -7.26 -0.01 25.18
N GLN A 202 -7.34 1.30 24.93
CA GLN A 202 -8.04 1.85 23.77
C GLN A 202 -7.36 1.45 22.47
N LEU A 203 -6.02 1.55 22.39
CA LEU A 203 -5.26 1.14 21.23
C LEU A 203 -5.40 -0.37 20.94
N GLU A 204 -5.40 -1.22 21.97
CA GLU A 204 -5.64 -2.66 21.81
C GLU A 204 -7.03 -2.96 21.24
N ARG A 205 -8.07 -2.29 21.77
CA ARG A 205 -9.44 -2.41 21.24
C ARG A 205 -9.49 -2.00 19.77
N ILE A 206 -8.95 -0.82 19.43
CA ILE A 206 -8.95 -0.28 18.06
C ILE A 206 -8.23 -1.24 17.12
N ASN A 207 -7.05 -1.75 17.51
CA ASN A 207 -6.31 -2.70 16.69
C ASN A 207 -7.08 -4.01 16.47
N ALA A 208 -7.80 -4.51 17.47
CA ALA A 208 -8.61 -5.71 17.34
C ALA A 208 -9.81 -5.50 16.41
N GLU A 209 -10.50 -4.37 16.51
CA GLU A 209 -11.63 -4.02 15.65
C GLU A 209 -11.18 -3.75 14.20
N ASN A 210 -10.12 -2.95 14.01
CA ASN A 210 -9.55 -2.68 12.70
C ASN A 210 -9.06 -3.96 12.01
N LYS A 211 -8.51 -4.92 12.77
CA LYS A 211 -8.13 -6.24 12.23
C LYS A 211 -9.33 -6.94 11.59
N MET A 212 -10.51 -6.90 12.22
CA MET A 212 -11.72 -7.50 11.64
C MET A 212 -12.14 -6.79 10.36
N VAL A 213 -12.03 -5.45 10.31
CA VAL A 213 -12.31 -4.67 9.09
C VAL A 213 -11.36 -5.05 7.96
N TYR A 214 -10.06 -5.18 8.23
CA TYR A 214 -9.10 -5.64 7.22
C TYR A 214 -9.42 -7.05 6.73
N GLU A 215 -9.73 -7.98 7.63
CA GLU A 215 -10.09 -9.35 7.26
C GLU A 215 -11.34 -9.40 6.38
N GLU A 216 -12.37 -8.60 6.69
CA GLU A 216 -13.58 -8.47 5.88
C GLU A 216 -13.30 -7.86 4.50
N MET A 217 -12.50 -6.79 4.44
CA MET A 217 -12.19 -6.11 3.18
C MET A 217 -11.31 -6.94 2.25
N LEU A 218 -10.55 -7.89 2.81
CA LEU A 218 -9.61 -8.72 2.08
C LEU A 218 -10.07 -10.18 1.92
N SER A 219 -11.24 -10.58 2.45
CA SER A 219 -11.68 -11.99 2.48
C SER A 219 -11.94 -12.59 1.10
N ASP A 220 -12.41 -11.80 0.14
CA ASP A 220 -12.66 -12.28 -1.24
C ASP A 220 -11.36 -12.64 -1.97
N ASN A 221 -10.22 -12.18 -1.45
CA ASN A 221 -8.88 -12.54 -1.92
C ASN A 221 -8.52 -13.99 -1.53
N LEU A 222 -8.97 -14.49 -0.36
CA LEU A 222 -8.65 -15.84 0.12
C LEU A 222 -9.37 -16.96 -0.66
N LEU A 223 -10.59 -16.70 -1.16
CA LEU A 223 -11.34 -17.69 -1.95
C LEU A 223 -10.73 -17.88 -3.34
N LEU A 224 -10.27 -16.80 -3.97
CA LEU A 224 -9.51 -16.86 -5.23
C LEU A 224 -8.17 -17.60 -5.07
N GLN A 225 -7.50 -17.49 -3.91
CA GLN A 225 -6.29 -18.27 -3.61
C GLN A 225 -6.56 -19.77 -3.51
N GLN A 226 -7.70 -20.17 -2.93
CA GLN A 226 -8.10 -21.57 -2.93
C GLN A 226 -8.40 -22.06 -4.35
N GLU A 227 -9.17 -21.33 -5.15
CA GLU A 227 -9.50 -21.74 -6.51
C GLU A 227 -8.29 -21.82 -7.46
N LEU A 228 -7.32 -20.91 -7.35
CA LEU A 228 -6.07 -20.94 -8.13
C LEU A 228 -5.15 -22.10 -7.71
N SER A 229 -5.12 -22.44 -6.42
CA SER A 229 -4.43 -23.63 -5.90
C SER A 229 -5.05 -24.93 -6.45
N TYR A 230 -6.39 -25.02 -6.51
CA TYR A 230 -7.10 -26.16 -7.09
C TYR A 230 -6.89 -26.29 -8.61
N ARG A 231 -6.80 -25.17 -9.35
CA ARG A 231 -6.58 -25.18 -10.81
C ARG A 231 -5.14 -25.50 -11.24
N THR A 232 -4.15 -25.30 -10.38
CA THR A 232 -2.73 -25.55 -10.68
C THR A 232 -2.23 -26.94 -10.24
N GLY A 233 -3.14 -27.82 -9.80
CA GLY A 233 -2.81 -29.23 -9.51
C GLY A 233 -2.05 -29.46 -8.20
N GLY A 234 -2.13 -28.52 -7.25
CA GLY A 234 -1.59 -28.71 -5.90
C GLY A 234 -2.35 -29.81 -5.16
N ARG A 235 -1.67 -30.92 -4.86
CA ARG A 235 -2.20 -31.99 -4.00
C ARG A 235 -2.49 -31.42 -2.61
N VAL A 236 -3.76 -31.31 -2.25
CA VAL A 236 -4.21 -31.06 -0.88
C VAL A 236 -3.82 -32.28 -0.04
N LEU A 237 -2.90 -32.12 0.90
CA LEU A 237 -2.74 -33.09 1.99
C LEU A 237 -3.93 -32.90 2.94
N PRO A 238 -4.66 -33.98 3.30
CA PRO A 238 -5.82 -33.86 4.15
C PRO A 238 -5.41 -33.43 5.56
N PHE A 239 -6.12 -32.41 6.04
CA PHE A 239 -6.15 -31.99 7.44
C PHE A 239 -6.44 -33.22 8.33
N VAL A 240 -5.47 -33.63 9.12
CA VAL A 240 -5.70 -34.59 10.21
C VAL A 240 -6.23 -33.78 11.39
N GLN A 241 -7.54 -33.86 11.62
CA GLN A 241 -8.11 -33.55 12.93
C GLN A 241 -7.45 -34.49 13.96
N LYS A 242 -6.69 -33.92 14.90
CA LYS A 242 -6.38 -34.62 16.13
C LYS A 242 -7.54 -34.38 17.09
N GLU A 243 -8.42 -35.36 17.18
CA GLU A 243 -9.20 -35.59 18.38
C GLU A 243 -8.34 -36.32 19.42
N GLN A 244 -8.59 -35.96 20.69
CA GLN A 244 -8.07 -36.47 21.97
C GLN A 244 -6.76 -35.85 22.47
#